data_AF-A0A9X3E0V9-F1
#
_entry.id   AF-A0A9X3E0V9-F1
#
_cell.length_a   1.000
_cell.length_b   1.000
_cell.length_c   1.000
_cell.angle_alpha   90.00
_cell.angle_beta   90.00
_cell.angle_gamma   90.00
#
_symmetry.space_group_name_H-M   'P 1'
#
loop_
_entity.id
_entity.type
_entity.pdbx_description
1 polymer ?
#
loop_
_entity_poly.entity_id
_entity_poly.type
_entity_poly.pdbx_seq_one_letter_code
_entity_poly.pdbx_strand_id
1 'polypeptide(L)'
;MADPNQPADDEDFEAFAEEYEEHRDALYDLISDYADDQQLDDGLLAAMVLDLAVSLRMIAYANSVEKPSVSGLKMELDRFNKDAEEHSRSAKQDAEDFIAQVKAQREEDEG
;
A
#
# COMPACT_ATOMS: atom_id res chain seq x y z
N MET A 1 10.73 32.92 1.13
CA MET A 1 10.86 32.07 2.32
C MET A 1 9.44 31.72 2.72
N ALA A 2 9.03 30.45 2.57
CA ALA A 2 7.70 30.00 2.97
C ALA A 2 7.65 29.88 4.50
N ASP A 3 6.51 30.26 5.10
CA ASP A 3 6.28 30.20 6.54
C ASP A 3 6.16 28.71 6.95
N PRO A 4 6.98 28.21 7.89
CA PRO A 4 6.96 26.80 8.31
C PRO A 4 5.70 26.41 9.09
N ASN A 5 4.76 27.34 9.32
CA ASN A 5 3.52 27.12 10.06
C ASN A 5 2.25 27.30 9.21
N GLN A 6 2.39 27.37 7.89
CA GLN A 6 1.26 27.34 6.98
C GLN A 6 0.78 25.89 6.84
N PRO A 7 -0.50 25.56 7.11
CA PRO A 7 -1.02 24.24 6.75
C PRO A 7 -0.74 24.06 5.25
N ALA A 8 -0.24 22.89 4.86
CA ALA A 8 -0.18 22.55 3.44
C ALA A 8 -1.58 22.82 2.85
N ASP A 9 -1.66 23.59 1.77
CA ASP A 9 -2.95 23.98 1.19
C ASP A 9 -3.77 22.70 0.93
N ASP A 10 -5.03 22.69 1.36
CA ASP A 10 -5.90 21.50 1.24
C ASP A 10 -5.98 20.99 -0.23
N GLU A 11 -5.83 21.90 -1.20
CA GLU A 11 -5.76 21.59 -2.64
C GLU A 11 -4.51 20.76 -3.03
N ASP A 12 -3.35 21.00 -2.41
CA ASP A 12 -2.13 20.23 -2.69
C ASP A 12 -2.23 18.80 -2.13
N PHE A 13 -2.95 18.62 -1.02
CA PHE A 13 -3.21 17.31 -0.44
C PHE A 13 -4.23 16.52 -1.25
N GLU A 14 -5.31 17.16 -1.71
CA GLU A 14 -6.31 16.54 -2.58
C GLU A 14 -5.69 16.11 -3.92
N ALA A 15 -4.89 16.96 -4.55
CA ALA A 15 -4.20 16.61 -5.80
C ALA A 15 -3.24 15.42 -5.62
N PHE A 16 -2.50 15.36 -4.51
CA PHE A 16 -1.65 14.23 -4.19
C PHE A 16 -2.44 12.94 -3.95
N ALA A 17 -3.58 13.03 -3.26
CA ALA A 17 -4.44 11.87 -3.01
C ALA A 17 -5.02 11.30 -4.30
N GLU A 18 -5.48 12.17 -5.22
CA GLU A 18 -5.98 11.77 -6.53
C GLU A 18 -4.88 11.08 -7.38
N GLU A 19 -3.68 11.67 -7.45
CA GLU A 19 -2.54 11.07 -8.16
C GLU A 19 -2.14 9.71 -7.56
N TYR A 20 -2.16 9.61 -6.23
CA TYR A 20 -1.88 8.35 -5.53
C TYR A 20 -2.92 7.27 -5.86
N GLU A 21 -4.22 7.61 -5.82
CA GLU A 21 -5.31 6.70 -6.14
C GLU A 21 -5.23 6.22 -7.60
N GLU A 22 -5.02 7.14 -8.55
CA GLU A 22 -4.85 6.81 -9.98
C GLU A 22 -3.73 5.78 -10.20
N HIS A 23 -2.56 6.02 -9.61
CA HIS A 23 -1.42 5.12 -9.76
C HIS A 23 -1.58 3.80 -9.00
N ARG A 24 -2.22 3.83 -7.83
CA ARG A 24 -2.53 2.62 -7.07
C ARG A 24 -3.43 1.69 -7.87
N ASP A 25 -4.48 2.24 -8.49
CA ASP A 25 -5.45 1.46 -9.24
C ASP A 25 -4.80 0.90 -10.52
N ALA A 26 -4.00 1.69 -11.24
CA ALA A 26 -3.26 1.20 -12.39
C ALA A 26 -2.27 0.06 -12.03
N LEU A 27 -1.62 0.14 -10.86
CA LEU A 27 -0.76 -0.95 -10.36
C LEU A 27 -1.58 -2.18 -9.98
N TYR A 28 -2.74 -2.00 -9.37
CA TYR A 28 -3.64 -3.09 -9.01
C TYR A 28 -4.10 -3.86 -10.26
N ASP A 29 -4.52 -3.15 -11.31
CA ASP A 29 -4.93 -3.75 -12.58
C ASP A 29 -3.79 -4.55 -13.20
N LEU A 30 -2.59 -3.95 -13.32
CA LEU A 30 -1.42 -4.62 -13.90
C LEU A 30 -1.06 -5.92 -13.16
N ILE A 31 -1.10 -5.88 -11.83
CA ILE A 31 -0.71 -7.01 -10.99
C ILE A 31 -1.79 -8.10 -11.03
N SER A 32 -3.07 -7.71 -11.10
CA SER A 32 -4.21 -8.63 -11.20
C SER A 32 -4.25 -9.31 -12.57
N ASP A 33 -4.07 -8.56 -13.65
CA ASP A 33 -3.96 -9.10 -15.02
C ASP A 33 -2.82 -10.14 -15.11
N TYR A 34 -1.67 -9.83 -14.52
CA TYR A 34 -0.56 -10.78 -14.46
C TYR A 34 -0.91 -12.04 -13.65
N ALA A 35 -1.59 -11.89 -12.53
CA ALA A 35 -2.01 -13.01 -11.70
C ALA A 35 -2.99 -13.93 -12.44
N ASP A 36 -3.95 -13.35 -13.15
CA ASP A 36 -4.92 -14.09 -13.97
C ASP A 36 -4.23 -14.84 -15.11
N ASP A 37 -3.36 -14.17 -15.86
CA ASP A 37 -2.60 -14.74 -16.97
C ASP A 37 -1.73 -15.93 -16.52
N GLN A 38 -1.16 -15.82 -15.31
CA GLN A 38 -0.28 -16.84 -14.74
C GLN A 38 -1.01 -17.82 -13.80
N GLN A 39 -2.33 -17.69 -13.62
CA GLN A 39 -3.16 -18.49 -12.72
C GLN A 39 -2.61 -18.56 -11.29
N LEU A 40 -2.20 -17.41 -10.75
CA LEU A 40 -1.68 -17.30 -9.40
C LEU A 40 -2.84 -17.16 -8.41
N ASP A 41 -2.71 -17.80 -7.25
CA ASP A 41 -3.64 -17.55 -6.16
C ASP A 41 -3.36 -16.21 -5.47
N ASP A 42 -4.41 -15.58 -4.94
CA ASP A 42 -4.34 -14.28 -4.26
C ASP A 42 -3.33 -14.26 -3.10
N GLY A 43 -3.13 -15.40 -2.43
CA GLY A 43 -2.19 -15.53 -1.33
C GLY A 43 -0.74 -15.43 -1.79
N LEU A 44 -0.40 -16.11 -2.88
CA LEU A 44 0.92 -16.00 -3.52
C LEU A 44 1.16 -14.60 -4.08
N LEU A 45 0.15 -14.01 -4.75
CA LEU A 45 0.23 -12.64 -5.27
C LEU A 45 0.53 -11.63 -4.16
N ALA A 46 -0.23 -11.67 -3.06
CA ALA A 46 -0.05 -10.80 -1.92
C ALA A 46 1.36 -10.91 -1.31
N ALA A 47 1.91 -12.12 -1.21
CA ALA A 47 3.26 -12.34 -0.72
C ALA A 47 4.34 -11.72 -1.63
N MET A 48 4.18 -11.83 -2.95
CA MET A 48 5.11 -11.22 -3.91
C MET A 48 5.04 -9.69 -3.90
N VAL A 49 3.83 -9.12 -3.82
CA VAL A 49 3.66 -7.66 -3.73
C VAL A 49 4.31 -7.11 -2.46
N LEU A 50 4.20 -7.82 -1.34
CA LEU A 50 4.89 -7.46 -0.10
C LEU A 50 6.43 -7.49 -0.26
N ASP A 51 6.97 -8.52 -0.90
CA ASP A 51 8.42 -8.63 -1.17
C ASP A 51 8.93 -7.47 -2.04
N LEU A 52 8.17 -7.13 -3.08
CA LEU A 52 8.44 -5.97 -3.95
C LEU A 52 8.37 -4.65 -3.18
N ALA A 53 7.36 -4.47 -2.32
CA ALA A 53 7.22 -3.26 -1.51
C ALA A 53 8.42 -3.05 -0.57
N VAL A 54 8.89 -4.12 0.09
CA VAL A 54 10.09 -4.07 0.94
C VAL A 54 11.32 -3.71 0.10
N SER A 55 11.49 -4.34 -1.06
CA SER A 55 12.60 -4.07 -1.97
C SER A 55 12.61 -2.61 -2.45
N LEU A 56 11.45 -2.07 -2.84
CA LEU A 56 11.28 -0.67 -3.22
C LEU A 56 11.65 0.26 -2.06
N ARG A 57 11.27 -0.08 -0.82
CA ARG A 57 11.63 0.73 0.34
C ARG A 57 13.14 0.75 0.60
N MET A 58 13.81 -0.40 0.44
CA MET A 58 15.27 -0.48 0.54
C MET A 58 15.96 0.40 -0.52
N ILE A 59 15.46 0.37 -1.76
CA ILE A 59 15.97 1.20 -2.87
C ILE A 59 15.74 2.69 -2.59
N ALA A 60 14.54 3.06 -2.12
CA ALA A 60 14.21 4.43 -1.77
C ALA A 60 15.13 4.97 -0.66
N TYR A 61 15.41 4.17 0.37
CA TYR A 61 16.40 4.52 1.40
C TYR A 61 17.78 4.75 0.78
N ALA A 62 18.27 3.80 -0.01
CA ALA A 62 19.61 3.89 -0.61
C ALA A 62 19.78 5.12 -1.51
N ASN A 63 18.72 5.52 -2.23
CA ASN A 63 18.74 6.66 -3.15
C ASN A 63 18.56 8.02 -2.45
N SER A 64 17.98 8.05 -1.26
CA SER A 64 17.64 9.30 -0.55
C SER A 64 18.71 9.80 0.40
N VAL A 65 19.73 8.98 0.71
CA VAL A 65 20.78 9.33 1.68
C VAL A 65 22.16 9.36 1.04
N GLU A 66 22.96 10.38 1.34
CA GLU A 66 24.30 10.56 0.75
C GLU A 66 25.27 9.39 1.08
N LYS A 67 25.15 8.83 2.28
CA LYS A 67 25.98 7.72 2.77
C LYS A 67 25.11 6.65 3.45
N PRO A 68 24.51 5.73 2.66
CA PRO A 68 23.66 4.68 3.20
C PRO A 68 24.41 3.82 4.23
N SER A 69 23.70 3.39 5.28
CA SER A 69 24.26 2.52 6.31
C SER A 69 23.30 1.39 6.65
N VAL A 70 23.84 0.27 7.13
CA VAL A 70 23.04 -0.89 7.55
C VAL A 70 22.09 -0.53 8.70
N SER A 71 22.57 0.23 9.70
CA SER A 71 21.73 0.65 10.82
C SER A 71 20.61 1.61 10.38
N GLY A 72 20.92 2.53 9.48
CA GLY A 72 19.90 3.44 8.93
C GLY A 72 18.83 2.72 8.12
N LEU A 73 19.22 1.74 7.29
CA LEU A 73 18.26 0.91 6.57
C LEU A 73 17.36 0.10 7.50
N LYS A 74 17.92 -0.48 8.57
CA LYS A 74 17.11 -1.21 9.57
C LYS A 74 16.06 -0.31 10.22
N MET A 75 16.45 0.88 10.64
CA MET A 75 15.49 1.86 11.20
C MET A 75 14.42 2.24 10.19
N GLU A 76 14.76 2.30 8.90
CA GLU A 76 13.80 2.61 7.84
C GLU A 76 12.79 1.47 7.63
N LEU A 77 13.26 0.23 7.65
CA LEU A 77 12.40 -0.95 7.58
C LEU A 77 11.51 -1.09 8.83
N ASP A 78 12.02 -0.73 10.02
CA ASP A 78 11.23 -0.73 11.25
C ASP A 78 10.07 0.28 11.16
N ARG A 79 10.29 1.46 10.55
CA ARG A 79 9.23 2.45 10.29
C ARG A 79 8.22 1.93 9.29
N PHE A 80 8.69 1.43 8.15
CA PHE A 80 7.81 0.87 7.13
C PHE A 80 6.93 -0.27 7.66
N ASN A 81 7.50 -1.16 8.50
CA ASN A 81 6.73 -2.22 9.14
C ASN A 81 5.67 -1.66 10.11
N LYS A 82 5.99 -0.58 10.84
CA LYS A 82 5.02 0.08 11.71
C LYS A 82 3.82 0.63 10.91
N ASP A 83 4.08 1.27 9.77
CA ASP A 83 3.02 1.80 8.90
C ASP A 83 2.15 0.65 8.35
N ALA A 84 2.76 -0.46 7.94
CA ALA A 84 2.05 -1.67 7.50
C ALA A 84 1.21 -2.31 8.63
N GLU A 85 1.72 -2.33 9.85
CA GLU A 85 0.98 -2.80 11.03
C GLU A 85 -0.23 -1.91 11.33
N GLU A 86 -0.11 -0.60 11.20
CA GLU A 86 -1.21 0.35 11.38
C GLU A 86 -2.30 0.11 10.34
N HIS A 87 -1.92 -0.08 9.07
CA HIS A 87 -2.87 -0.43 8.00
C HIS A 87 -3.59 -1.76 8.28
N SER A 88 -2.85 -2.79 8.68
CA SER A 88 -3.43 -4.10 9.04
C SER A 88 -4.38 -4.00 10.25
N ARG A 89 -4.09 -3.14 11.23
CA ARG A 89 -4.98 -2.92 12.38
C ARG A 89 -6.29 -2.26 11.96
N SER A 90 -6.25 -1.29 11.04
CA SER A 90 -7.46 -0.68 10.48
C SER A 90 -8.30 -1.74 9.76
N ALA A 91 -7.70 -2.51 8.84
CA ALA A 91 -8.41 -3.55 8.12
C ALA A 91 -9.05 -4.61 9.03
N LYS A 92 -8.45 -4.91 10.19
CA LYS A 92 -9.04 -5.81 11.19
C LYS A 92 -10.27 -5.23 11.87
N GLN A 93 -10.35 -3.92 12.03
CA GLN A 93 -11.52 -3.25 12.59
C GLN A 93 -12.70 -3.35 11.62
N ASP A 94 -12.43 -3.28 10.32
CA ASP A 94 -13.42 -3.35 9.24
C ASP A 94 -13.73 -4.79 8.77
N ALA A 95 -13.09 -5.80 9.37
CA ALA A 95 -13.15 -7.19 8.91
C ALA A 95 -14.56 -7.80 9.02
N GLU A 96 -15.33 -7.42 10.05
CA GLU A 96 -16.70 -7.89 10.22
C GLU A 96 -17.60 -7.42 9.06
N ASP A 97 -17.49 -6.13 8.71
CA ASP A 97 -18.25 -5.52 7.62
C ASP A 97 -17.85 -6.09 6.26
N PHE A 98 -16.55 -6.30 6.03
CA PHE A 98 -16.06 -6.94 4.82
C PHE A 98 -16.65 -8.34 4.63
N ILE A 99 -16.64 -9.18 5.68
CA ILE A 99 -17.22 -10.53 5.60
C ILE A 99 -18.73 -10.49 5.42
N ALA A 100 -19.43 -9.52 6.01
CA ALA A 100 -20.86 -9.33 5.80
C ALA A 100 -21.18 -9.00 4.32
N GLN A 101 -20.41 -8.09 3.72
CA GLN A 101 -20.57 -7.70 2.31
C GLN A 101 -20.32 -8.87 1.35
N VAL A 102 -19.24 -9.64 1.57
CA VAL A 102 -18.92 -10.81 0.74
C VAL A 102 -20.03 -11.87 0.80
N LYS A 103 -20.64 -12.07 1.98
CA LYS A 103 -21.77 -13.00 2.12
C LYS A 103 -23.00 -12.53 1.35
N ALA A 104 -23.34 -11.24 1.47
CA ALA A 104 -24.48 -10.66 0.77
C ALA A 104 -24.35 -10.80 -0.76
N GLN A 105 -23.17 -10.50 -1.30
CA GLN A 105 -22.89 -10.66 -2.75
C GLN A 105 -23.08 -12.11 -3.22
N ARG A 106 -22.60 -13.09 -2.45
CA ARG A 106 -22.79 -14.52 -2.79
C ARG A 106 -24.24 -14.96 -2.73
N GLU A 107 -25.01 -14.45 -1.78
CA GLU A 107 -26.45 -14.75 -1.68
C GLU A 107 -27.23 -14.14 -2.87
N GLU A 108 -26.80 -12.98 -3.38
CA GLU A 108 -27.37 -12.34 -4.58
C GLU A 108 -27.02 -13.10 -5.87
N ASP A 109 -25.79 -13.63 -5.99
CA ASP A 109 -25.34 -14.40 -7.16
C ASP A 109 -25.96 -15.82 -7.23
N GLU A 110 -26.43 -16.36 -6.10
CA GLU A 110 -27.06 -17.68 -5.99
C GLU A 110 -28.60 -17.67 -6.15
N GLY A 111 -29.24 -16.48 -6.20
CA GLY A 111 -30.70 -16.29 -6.26
C GLY A 111 -31.26 -16.10 -7.67
#